data_AF-A0A5B7BWQ3-F1
#
_entry.id   AF-A0A5B7BWQ3-F1
#
_cell.length_a   1.000
_cell.length_b   1.000
_cell.length_c   1.000
_cell.angle_alpha   90.00
_cell.angle_beta   90.00
_cell.angle_gamma   90.00
#
_symmetry.space_group_name_H-M   'P 1'
#
loop_
_entity.id
_entity.type
_entity.pdbx_description
1 polymer ?
#
loop_
_entity_poly.entity_id
_entity_poly.type
_entity_poly.pdbx_seq_one_letter_code
_entity_poly.pdbx_strand_id
1 'polypeptide(L)'
;MLQSHTMQFTSITETSSKDGLTIIWSKRGGDVFSQSHSKWLQTVAVNPEAILFKFVPITSLLTGVPGSGYLSHAINLYLRYKPAPEDLQYFLEFQVPRQWAPLFCELPLRHQRRKASCPSLQFSFMGPKIYVSPTQVSSGQKPVTGLRLYLEGKKCNRLAVHVQHLSSLPNIMTFPTVSPSSYRLCQWRGSDDYESSDQFLEPVKWKRFSNVCSSVVKHDPDWMRGESSGVFIVTGAQLISKGKWPKTVLHLRLLYTHLPSCTIRKTEWAAAPEASRKASFLMNLSTTLTFTQRTVTDAPRQLPAALDSGVYPDGPPMPVCSTKLLKYVDIAEVVRGPHDNPGHWLVTAAKLVSEGGKIGLH
;
A
#
# COMPACT_ATOMS: atom_id res chain seq x y z
N MET A 1 -24.17 11.73 20.02
CA MET A 1 -23.90 10.34 20.44
C MET A 1 -24.97 9.46 19.83
N LEU A 2 -24.72 8.87 18.66
CA LEU A 2 -25.62 7.86 18.11
C LEU A 2 -25.32 6.55 18.85
N GLN A 3 -26.19 6.17 19.78
CA GLN A 3 -26.23 4.82 20.29
C GLN A 3 -26.40 3.89 19.09
N SER A 4 -25.40 3.05 18.84
CA SER A 4 -25.57 1.85 18.05
C SER A 4 -26.68 1.04 18.71
N HIS A 5 -27.88 1.10 18.16
CA HIS A 5 -28.88 0.06 18.36
C HIS A 5 -28.33 -1.22 17.72
N THR A 6 -27.38 -1.85 18.40
CA THR A 6 -27.22 -3.29 18.30
C THR A 6 -28.60 -3.82 18.62
N MET A 7 -29.29 -4.44 17.66
CA MET A 7 -30.42 -5.28 18.00
C MET A 7 -29.89 -6.30 19.00
N GLN A 8 -30.07 -6.02 20.28
CA GLN A 8 -29.73 -6.94 21.35
C GLN A 8 -30.73 -8.08 21.21
N PHE A 9 -30.31 -9.11 20.48
CA PHE A 9 -31.00 -10.38 20.49
C PHE A 9 -30.99 -10.84 21.94
N THR A 10 -32.17 -11.02 22.53
CA THR A 10 -32.35 -11.55 23.88
C THR A 10 -32.00 -13.03 23.88
N SER A 11 -30.71 -13.34 23.79
CA SER A 11 -30.20 -14.70 23.99
C SER A 11 -30.10 -14.97 25.48
N ILE A 12 -30.96 -15.84 25.99
CA ILE A 12 -30.82 -16.38 27.35
C ILE A 12 -29.84 -17.56 27.24
N THR A 13 -28.58 -17.30 27.59
CA THR A 13 -27.52 -18.31 27.58
C THR A 13 -27.57 -19.10 28.87
N GLU A 14 -28.24 -20.27 28.86
CA GLU A 14 -28.15 -21.25 29.95
C GLU A 14 -27.13 -22.33 29.59
N THR A 15 -25.99 -22.36 30.30
CA THR A 15 -24.96 -23.38 30.12
C THR A 15 -25.20 -24.57 31.06
N SER A 16 -25.25 -25.79 30.52
CA SER A 16 -25.38 -27.02 31.32
C SER A 16 -24.09 -27.84 31.25
N SER A 17 -23.33 -27.87 32.34
CA SER A 17 -21.96 -28.40 32.37
C SER A 17 -21.88 -29.88 32.79
N LYS A 18 -22.67 -30.78 32.19
CA LYS A 18 -22.60 -32.20 32.59
C LYS A 18 -21.64 -33.07 31.76
N ASP A 19 -21.22 -32.64 30.56
CA ASP A 19 -20.31 -33.41 29.68
C ASP A 19 -19.35 -32.53 28.84
N GLY A 20 -19.03 -31.31 29.28
CA GLY A 20 -18.22 -30.36 28.49
C GLY A 20 -18.92 -29.78 27.25
N LEU A 21 -20.23 -30.03 27.10
CA LEU A 21 -21.08 -29.47 26.07
C LEU A 21 -21.69 -28.14 26.53
N THR A 22 -21.41 -27.07 25.80
CA THR A 22 -22.06 -25.76 26.01
C THR A 22 -23.26 -25.67 25.07
N ILE A 23 -24.47 -25.78 25.61
CA ILE A 23 -25.70 -25.56 24.85
C ILE A 23 -26.09 -24.09 24.99
N ILE A 24 -26.37 -23.42 23.88
CA ILE A 24 -26.81 -22.02 23.83
C ILE A 24 -28.22 -22.01 23.25
N TRP A 25 -29.18 -21.57 24.07
CA TRP A 25 -30.58 -21.43 23.66
C TRP A 25 -30.87 -19.97 23.31
N SER A 26 -31.71 -19.74 22.30
CA SER A 26 -32.24 -18.41 22.01
C SER A 26 -33.73 -18.51 21.71
N LYS A 27 -34.52 -17.64 22.33
CA LYS A 27 -35.96 -17.52 22.11
C LYS A 27 -36.22 -16.19 21.40
N ARG A 28 -37.12 -16.18 20.42
CA ARG A 28 -37.56 -14.99 19.69
C ARG A 28 -39.07 -14.99 19.60
N GLY A 29 -39.70 -13.86 19.93
CA GLY A 29 -41.14 -13.74 20.11
C GLY A 29 -41.63 -14.44 21.38
N GLY A 30 -42.90 -14.23 21.70
CA GLY A 30 -43.51 -14.67 22.94
C GLY A 30 -42.89 -13.98 24.17
N ASP A 31 -43.08 -14.60 25.33
CA ASP A 31 -42.43 -14.22 26.57
C ASP A 31 -41.06 -14.91 26.71
N VAL A 32 -40.00 -14.20 26.32
CA VAL A 32 -38.62 -14.72 26.31
C VAL A 32 -38.19 -15.21 27.71
N PHE A 33 -38.71 -14.62 28.79
CA PHE A 33 -38.34 -14.94 30.17
C PHE A 33 -39.02 -16.20 30.73
N SER A 34 -39.92 -16.83 29.99
CA SER A 34 -40.58 -18.07 30.40
C SER A 34 -39.57 -19.22 30.60
N GLN A 35 -39.53 -19.79 31.81
CA GLN A 35 -38.56 -20.83 32.18
C GLN A 35 -38.72 -22.17 31.44
N SER A 36 -39.91 -22.49 30.94
CA SER A 36 -40.19 -23.76 30.24
C SER A 36 -40.58 -23.53 28.78
N HIS A 37 -40.05 -24.36 27.88
CA HIS A 37 -40.34 -24.27 26.44
C HIS A 37 -41.84 -24.39 26.11
N SER A 38 -42.58 -25.27 26.78
CA SER A 38 -44.02 -25.47 26.57
C SER A 38 -44.85 -24.23 26.90
N LYS A 39 -44.56 -23.56 28.04
CA LYS A 39 -45.20 -22.28 28.39
C LYS A 39 -44.84 -21.18 27.42
N TRP A 40 -43.57 -21.08 27.02
CA TRP A 40 -43.14 -20.11 26.02
C TRP A 40 -43.89 -20.30 24.69
N LEU A 41 -44.01 -21.54 24.20
CA LEU A 41 -44.67 -21.86 22.93
C LEU A 41 -46.13 -21.39 22.88
N GLN A 42 -46.84 -21.42 24.01
CA GLN A 42 -48.20 -20.90 24.12
C GLN A 42 -48.27 -19.36 23.97
N THR A 43 -47.19 -18.65 24.31
CA THR A 43 -47.12 -17.17 24.23
C THR A 43 -46.70 -16.65 22.85
N VAL A 44 -46.15 -17.51 21.97
CA VAL A 44 -45.63 -17.09 20.65
C VAL A 44 -46.75 -16.56 19.75
N ALA A 45 -47.94 -17.14 19.80
CA ALA A 45 -49.08 -16.69 19.00
C ALA A 45 -49.59 -15.30 19.45
N VAL A 46 -49.44 -14.97 20.73
CA VAL A 46 -49.89 -13.68 21.30
C VAL A 46 -48.91 -12.57 20.96
N ASN A 47 -47.60 -12.86 21.01
CA ASN A 47 -46.54 -11.89 20.69
C ASN A 47 -45.62 -12.44 19.59
N PRO A 48 -46.07 -12.52 18.33
CA PRO A 48 -45.24 -13.03 17.24
C PRO A 48 -44.11 -12.06 16.92
N GLU A 49 -42.91 -12.61 16.65
CA GLU A 49 -41.76 -11.85 16.20
C GLU A 49 -41.28 -12.37 14.83
N ALA A 50 -40.68 -11.49 14.03
CA ALA A 50 -40.13 -11.87 12.73
C ALA A 50 -38.93 -12.83 12.91
N ILE A 51 -39.12 -14.09 12.54
CA ILE A 51 -38.08 -15.12 12.59
C ILE A 51 -37.32 -15.28 11.26
N LEU A 52 -37.99 -14.99 10.14
CA LEU A 52 -37.46 -15.18 8.80
C LEU A 52 -37.51 -13.86 8.04
N PHE A 53 -36.35 -13.39 7.59
CA PHE A 53 -36.21 -12.13 6.88
C PHE A 53 -35.83 -12.38 5.42
N LYS A 54 -36.47 -11.65 4.51
CA LYS A 54 -36.03 -11.49 3.11
C LYS A 54 -35.56 -10.06 2.93
N PHE A 55 -34.29 -9.88 2.57
CA PHE A 55 -33.68 -8.56 2.42
C PHE A 55 -33.70 -8.10 0.97
N VAL A 56 -33.95 -6.81 0.78
CA VAL A 56 -33.83 -6.11 -0.50
C VAL A 56 -32.78 -5.02 -0.31
N PRO A 57 -31.80 -4.86 -1.23
CA PRO A 57 -30.78 -3.84 -1.07
C PRO A 57 -31.41 -2.45 -1.15
N ILE A 58 -30.93 -1.53 -0.31
CA ILE A 58 -31.42 -0.14 -0.27
C ILE A 58 -31.24 0.56 -1.63
N THR A 59 -30.28 0.12 -2.45
CA THR A 59 -30.05 0.64 -3.80
C THR A 59 -31.23 0.44 -4.74
N SER A 60 -32.06 -0.60 -4.54
CA SER A 60 -33.30 -0.80 -5.29
C SER A 60 -34.32 0.31 -5.06
N LEU A 61 -34.33 0.92 -3.86
CA LEU A 61 -35.22 2.03 -3.52
C LEU A 61 -34.73 3.37 -4.08
N LEU A 62 -33.49 3.46 -4.55
CA LEU A 62 -32.86 4.68 -5.05
C LEU A 62 -32.81 4.75 -6.58
N THR A 63 -33.62 3.93 -7.25
CA THR A 63 -33.74 3.94 -8.71
C THR A 63 -34.26 5.31 -9.17
N GLY A 64 -33.52 5.95 -10.09
CA GLY A 64 -33.85 7.30 -10.58
C GLY A 64 -33.30 8.47 -9.75
N VAL A 65 -32.67 8.23 -8.59
CA VAL A 65 -32.02 9.29 -7.80
C VAL A 65 -30.60 9.55 -8.34
N PRO A 66 -30.22 10.80 -8.65
CA PRO A 66 -28.86 11.13 -9.06
C PRO A 66 -27.87 10.81 -7.95
N GLY A 67 -26.77 10.13 -8.28
CA GLY A 67 -25.75 9.73 -7.31
C GLY A 67 -25.98 8.39 -6.60
N SER A 68 -27.06 7.66 -6.92
CA SER A 68 -27.30 6.29 -6.43
C SER A 68 -26.15 5.30 -6.74
N GLY A 69 -25.39 5.56 -7.80
CA GLY A 69 -24.17 4.82 -8.14
C GLY A 69 -23.06 4.93 -7.09
N TYR A 70 -22.91 6.09 -6.43
CA TYR A 70 -21.90 6.28 -5.39
C TYR A 70 -22.20 5.45 -4.15
N LEU A 71 -23.47 5.38 -3.73
CA LEU A 71 -23.86 4.54 -2.61
C LEU A 71 -23.66 3.06 -2.92
N SER A 72 -24.04 2.63 -4.12
CA SER A 72 -23.83 1.25 -4.57
C SER A 72 -22.34 0.88 -4.55
N HIS A 73 -21.48 1.79 -5.00
CA HIS A 73 -20.03 1.63 -4.96
C HIS A 73 -19.50 1.55 -3.52
N ALA A 74 -19.92 2.45 -2.63
CA ALA A 74 -19.51 2.45 -1.23
C ALA A 74 -19.95 1.17 -0.48
N ILE A 75 -21.17 0.67 -0.75
CA ILE A 75 -21.67 -0.59 -0.20
C ILE A 75 -20.81 -1.76 -0.69
N ASN A 76 -20.50 -1.81 -1.99
CA ASN A 76 -19.65 -2.87 -2.54
C ASN A 76 -18.24 -2.85 -1.93
N LEU A 77 -17.66 -1.67 -1.74
CA LEU A 77 -16.38 -1.50 -1.06
C LEU A 77 -16.44 -2.01 0.39
N TYR A 78 -17.48 -1.63 1.14
CA TYR A 78 -17.69 -2.11 2.51
C TYR A 78 -17.86 -3.63 2.57
N LEU A 79 -18.68 -4.23 1.71
CA LEU A 79 -18.90 -5.67 1.69
C LEU A 79 -17.63 -6.46 1.31
N ARG A 80 -16.79 -5.88 0.45
CA ARG A 80 -15.54 -6.47 -0.01
C ARG A 80 -14.44 -6.43 1.07
N TYR A 81 -14.23 -5.28 1.70
CA TYR A 81 -13.08 -5.06 2.59
C TYR A 81 -13.44 -5.08 4.08
N LYS A 82 -14.71 -4.85 4.42
CA LYS A 82 -15.26 -4.82 5.79
C LYS A 82 -14.37 -4.06 6.78
N PRO A 83 -14.02 -2.78 6.50
CA PRO A 83 -13.22 -1.97 7.42
C PRO A 83 -13.98 -1.75 8.73
N ALA A 84 -13.23 -1.43 9.80
CA ALA A 84 -13.82 -1.04 11.08
C ALA A 84 -14.72 0.21 10.90
N PRO A 85 -15.83 0.33 11.66
CA PRO A 85 -16.79 1.43 11.48
C PRO A 85 -16.15 2.81 11.72
N GLU A 86 -15.18 2.90 12.62
CA GLU A 86 -14.41 4.11 12.89
C GLU A 86 -13.57 4.56 11.69
N ASP A 87 -13.05 3.61 10.92
CA ASP A 87 -12.16 3.86 9.78
C ASP A 87 -12.92 3.95 8.46
N LEU A 88 -14.22 3.62 8.43
CA LEU A 88 -15.01 3.52 7.20
C LEU A 88 -15.03 4.84 6.41
N GLN A 89 -15.19 5.97 7.09
CA GLN A 89 -15.19 7.28 6.44
C GLN A 89 -13.86 7.54 5.73
N TYR A 90 -12.74 7.35 6.43
CA TYR A 90 -11.40 7.53 5.88
C TYR A 90 -11.12 6.51 4.78
N PHE A 91 -11.53 5.26 4.96
CA PHE A 91 -11.36 4.20 3.98
C PHE A 91 -12.02 4.58 2.65
N LEU A 92 -13.29 5.01 2.67
CA LEU A 92 -14.05 5.38 1.48
C LEU A 92 -13.44 6.60 0.77
N GLU A 93 -12.96 7.57 1.54
CA GLU A 93 -12.36 8.78 0.99
C GLU A 93 -11.01 8.52 0.30
N PHE A 94 -10.26 7.52 0.78
CA PHE A 94 -9.01 7.08 0.16
C PHE A 94 -9.20 6.10 -1.00
N GLN A 95 -10.43 5.71 -1.33
CA GLN A 95 -10.74 4.92 -2.54
C GLN A 95 -10.75 5.80 -3.80
N VAL A 96 -9.62 6.47 -4.03
CA VAL A 96 -9.34 7.31 -5.19
C VAL A 96 -8.39 6.55 -6.11
N PRO A 97 -8.47 6.72 -7.45
CA PRO A 97 -7.49 6.14 -8.37
C PRO A 97 -6.05 6.46 -7.96
N ARG A 98 -5.21 5.42 -7.92
CA ARG A 98 -3.77 5.54 -7.64
C ARG A 98 -3.01 5.70 -8.95
N GLN A 99 -2.07 6.64 -8.99
CA GLN A 99 -1.24 6.91 -10.15
C GLN A 99 0.24 6.91 -9.79
N TRP A 100 1.07 6.45 -10.71
CA TRP A 100 2.53 6.48 -10.56
C TRP A 100 3.08 7.77 -11.16
N ALA A 101 3.96 8.44 -10.42
CA ALA A 101 4.80 9.54 -10.90
C ALA A 101 6.26 9.08 -10.96
N PRO A 102 7.02 9.43 -12.03
CA PRO A 102 6.53 10.02 -13.28
C PRO A 102 5.61 9.05 -14.05
N LEU A 103 4.64 9.59 -14.78
CA LEU A 103 3.83 8.78 -15.69
C LEU A 103 4.75 8.23 -16.79
N PHE A 104 4.60 6.95 -17.13
CA PHE A 104 5.47 6.26 -18.10
C PHE A 104 5.55 6.99 -19.47
N CYS A 105 4.50 7.75 -19.81
CA CYS A 105 4.41 8.54 -21.04
C CYS A 105 5.02 9.96 -20.95
N GLU A 106 5.46 10.39 -19.77
CA GLU A 106 6.11 11.70 -19.54
C GLU A 106 7.63 11.61 -19.43
N LEU A 107 8.23 10.45 -19.72
CA LEU A 107 9.64 10.45 -20.07
C LEU A 107 9.78 11.33 -21.32
N PRO A 108 10.56 12.42 -21.26
CA PRO A 108 10.55 13.39 -22.34
C PRO A 108 10.99 12.71 -23.62
N LEU A 109 10.05 12.52 -24.55
CA LEU A 109 10.33 12.40 -25.99
C LEU A 109 11.05 13.67 -26.51
N ARG A 110 11.15 14.71 -25.66
CA ARG A 110 12.01 15.86 -25.89
C ARG A 110 13.46 15.39 -25.97
N HIS A 111 14.11 15.66 -27.11
CA HIS A 111 15.55 15.58 -27.27
C HIS A 111 16.24 16.29 -26.07
N GLN A 112 16.74 15.54 -25.10
CA GLN A 112 17.57 16.09 -24.03
C GLN A 112 18.86 16.62 -24.66
N ARG A 113 18.86 17.92 -25.01
CA ARG A 113 20.02 18.65 -25.56
C ARG A 113 21.15 18.87 -24.54
N ARG A 114 21.01 18.43 -23.29
CA ARG A 114 22.09 18.46 -22.29
C ARG A 114 22.31 17.06 -21.73
N LYS A 115 23.54 16.54 -21.93
CA LYS A 115 24.07 15.42 -21.15
C LYS A 115 24.14 15.87 -19.68
N ALA A 116 23.05 15.72 -18.92
CA ALA A 116 23.17 15.70 -17.47
C ALA A 116 24.12 14.54 -17.13
N SER A 117 25.25 14.85 -16.51
CA SER A 117 26.20 13.83 -16.05
C SER A 117 25.54 13.02 -14.95
N CYS A 118 24.82 11.97 -15.31
CA CYS A 118 24.25 11.06 -14.32
C CYS A 118 25.42 10.36 -13.62
N PRO A 119 25.50 10.43 -12.29
CA PRO A 119 26.53 9.72 -11.57
C PRO A 119 26.29 8.21 -11.72
N SER A 120 27.38 7.44 -11.80
CA SER A 120 27.33 6.00 -12.06
C SER A 120 27.78 5.19 -10.86
N LEU A 121 26.98 4.21 -10.47
CA LEU A 121 27.32 3.14 -9.54
C LEU A 121 27.92 1.98 -10.33
N GLN A 122 29.02 1.42 -9.82
CA GLN A 122 29.73 0.31 -10.45
C GLN A 122 30.11 -0.69 -9.37
N PHE A 123 29.64 -1.92 -9.51
CA PHE A 123 29.74 -2.94 -8.45
C PHE A 123 30.98 -3.84 -8.54
N SER A 124 31.81 -3.69 -9.58
CA SER A 124 33.10 -4.38 -9.74
C SER A 124 34.01 -3.65 -10.73
N PHE A 125 35.32 -3.90 -10.70
CA PHE A 125 36.34 -3.16 -11.48
C PHE A 125 36.04 -3.07 -13.00
N MET A 126 35.50 -4.13 -13.60
CA MET A 126 35.02 -4.16 -15.00
C MET A 126 33.53 -4.52 -15.13
N GLY A 127 32.76 -4.23 -14.09
CA GLY A 127 31.35 -4.57 -14.01
C GLY A 127 30.40 -3.65 -14.77
N PRO A 128 29.11 -4.03 -14.81
CA PRO A 128 28.07 -3.17 -15.35
C PRO A 128 27.93 -1.88 -14.52
N LYS A 129 27.64 -0.77 -15.20
CA LYS A 129 27.40 0.54 -14.59
C LYS A 129 25.91 0.86 -14.58
N ILE A 130 25.39 1.24 -13.41
CA ILE A 130 24.04 1.78 -13.24
C ILE A 130 24.17 3.28 -13.06
N TYR A 131 23.48 4.06 -13.89
CA TYR A 131 23.40 5.50 -13.74
C TYR A 131 22.28 5.84 -12.77
N VAL A 132 22.49 6.76 -11.83
CA VAL A 132 21.43 7.21 -10.92
C VAL A 132 20.78 8.44 -11.53
N SER A 133 19.45 8.43 -11.63
CA SER A 133 18.68 9.60 -12.05
C SER A 133 18.47 10.53 -10.84
N PRO A 134 19.03 11.75 -10.85
CA PRO A 134 18.82 12.72 -9.78
C PRO A 134 17.50 13.48 -9.92
N THR A 135 16.58 13.02 -10.76
CA THR A 135 15.28 13.68 -11.00
C THR A 135 14.44 13.66 -9.74
N GLN A 136 13.99 14.84 -9.30
CA GLN A 136 13.05 14.98 -8.19
C GLN A 136 11.66 14.59 -8.67
N VAL A 137 11.06 13.58 -8.02
CA VAL A 137 9.68 13.16 -8.28
C VAL A 137 8.83 13.74 -7.16
N SER A 138 7.92 14.65 -7.51
CA SER A 138 6.96 15.25 -6.57
C SER A 138 5.55 15.01 -7.07
N SER A 139 4.64 14.69 -6.15
CA SER A 139 3.21 14.46 -6.43
C SER A 139 2.36 15.73 -6.35
N GLY A 140 2.98 16.91 -6.20
CA GLY A 140 2.26 18.19 -6.10
C GLY A 140 1.34 18.25 -4.88
N GLN A 141 1.88 17.90 -3.70
CA GLN A 141 1.18 17.84 -2.41
C GLN A 141 0.18 16.68 -2.24
N LYS A 142 -0.01 15.82 -3.25
CA LYS A 142 -0.86 14.64 -3.11
C LYS A 142 -0.16 13.57 -2.27
N PRO A 143 -0.86 12.88 -1.36
CA PRO A 143 -0.21 11.95 -0.45
C PRO A 143 0.28 10.70 -1.19
N VAL A 144 1.44 10.21 -0.77
CA VAL A 144 2.08 9.01 -1.33
C VAL A 144 1.61 7.77 -0.59
N THR A 145 1.22 6.76 -1.36
CA THR A 145 0.72 5.45 -0.87
C THR A 145 1.74 4.33 -1.06
N GLY A 146 2.72 4.52 -1.95
CA GLY A 146 3.76 3.54 -2.18
C GLY A 146 4.95 4.09 -2.97
N LEU A 147 6.04 3.33 -2.96
CA LEU A 147 7.31 3.66 -3.60
C LEU A 147 7.84 2.43 -4.33
N ARG A 148 8.55 2.65 -5.43
CA ARG A 148 9.28 1.58 -6.12
C ARG A 148 10.56 2.10 -6.77
N LEU A 149 11.55 1.24 -6.89
CA LEU A 149 12.73 1.48 -7.72
C LEU A 149 12.45 1.02 -9.14
N TYR A 150 12.90 1.78 -10.13
CA TYR A 150 12.69 1.46 -11.54
C TYR A 150 13.95 1.68 -12.37
N LEU A 151 14.15 0.86 -13.40
CA LEU A 151 15.27 0.96 -14.34
C LEU A 151 14.80 1.59 -15.66
N GLU A 152 15.05 2.88 -15.82
CA GLU A 152 14.66 3.68 -16.97
C GLU A 152 15.68 3.63 -18.12
N GLY A 153 15.20 4.09 -19.30
CA GLY A 153 15.99 4.25 -20.51
C GLY A 153 16.01 3.02 -21.42
N LYS A 154 16.39 3.23 -22.69
CA LYS A 154 16.43 2.16 -23.71
C LYS A 154 17.31 0.95 -23.33
N LYS A 155 18.31 1.17 -22.47
CA LYS A 155 19.23 0.13 -21.97
C LYS A 155 18.86 -0.37 -20.57
N CYS A 156 17.76 0.12 -19.97
CA CYS A 156 17.32 -0.17 -18.60
C CYS A 156 18.49 -0.07 -17.60
N ASN A 157 19.26 1.03 -17.70
CA ASN A 157 20.50 1.23 -16.94
C ASN A 157 20.49 2.53 -16.12
N ARG A 158 19.35 3.21 -16.04
CA ARG A 158 19.16 4.39 -15.19
C ARG A 158 18.25 4.03 -14.01
N LEU A 159 18.78 4.02 -12.80
CA LEU A 159 18.01 3.83 -11.58
C LEU A 159 17.25 5.11 -11.24
N ALA A 160 15.93 5.01 -11.14
CA ALA A 160 15.01 6.06 -10.72
C ALA A 160 14.10 5.55 -9.59
N VAL A 161 13.55 6.47 -8.81
CA VAL A 161 12.45 6.17 -7.86
C VAL A 161 11.15 6.64 -8.48
N HIS A 162 10.14 5.79 -8.45
CA HIS A 162 8.77 6.14 -8.79
C HIS A 162 7.93 6.18 -7.53
N VAL A 163 6.95 7.07 -7.53
CA VAL A 163 6.11 7.40 -6.38
C VAL A 163 4.65 7.17 -6.74
N GLN A 164 3.96 6.31 -6.00
CA GLN A 164 2.52 6.12 -6.17
C GLN A 164 1.76 7.11 -5.30
N HIS A 165 0.95 7.95 -5.93
CA HIS A 165 0.16 8.97 -5.26
C HIS A 165 -1.32 8.84 -5.63
N LEU A 166 -2.20 9.39 -4.79
CA LEU A 166 -3.63 9.47 -5.10
C LEU A 166 -3.86 10.49 -6.22
N SER A 167 -4.75 10.22 -7.17
CA SER A 167 -5.03 11.15 -8.29
C SER A 167 -5.68 12.45 -7.81
N SER A 168 -6.51 12.39 -6.77
CA SER A 168 -7.11 13.54 -6.09
C SER A 168 -6.72 13.57 -4.62
N LEU A 169 -6.67 14.78 -4.05
CA LEU A 169 -6.43 14.97 -2.62
C LEU A 169 -7.71 14.64 -1.84
N PRO A 170 -7.66 13.84 -0.76
CA PRO A 170 -8.77 13.68 0.16
C PRO A 170 -9.21 15.02 0.76
N ASN A 171 -10.51 15.22 0.93
CA ASN A 171 -11.10 16.39 1.60
C ASN A 171 -10.59 16.57 3.03
N ILE A 172 -10.33 15.49 3.77
CA ILE A 172 -9.73 15.52 5.11
C ILE A 172 -8.35 16.19 5.13
N MET A 173 -7.64 16.20 4.00
CA MET A 173 -6.34 16.85 3.84
C MET A 173 -6.45 18.24 3.18
N THR A 174 -7.67 18.68 2.85
CA THR A 174 -7.88 19.99 2.23
C THR A 174 -7.97 21.04 3.33
N PHE A 175 -6.83 21.66 3.63
CA PHE A 175 -6.77 22.74 4.60
C PHE A 175 -6.74 24.09 3.88
N PRO A 176 -7.54 25.09 4.31
CA PRO A 176 -7.47 26.42 3.75
C PRO A 176 -6.05 26.95 3.96
N THR A 177 -5.35 27.22 2.86
CA THR A 177 -4.01 27.79 2.89
C THR A 177 -4.13 29.22 3.40
N VAL A 178 -4.07 29.39 4.72
CA VAL A 178 -4.00 30.70 5.34
C VAL A 178 -2.59 31.21 5.07
N SER A 179 -2.49 32.06 4.04
CA SER A 179 -1.37 32.94 3.65
C SER A 179 -0.32 32.42 2.63
N PRO A 180 0.24 33.32 1.79
CA PRO A 180 1.15 32.98 0.68
C PRO A 180 2.63 32.87 1.11
N SER A 181 2.92 32.77 2.41
CA SER A 181 4.28 32.60 2.95
C SER A 181 4.71 31.12 3.00
N SER A 182 4.18 30.30 2.09
CA SER A 182 4.13 28.83 2.05
C SER A 182 5.48 28.11 1.83
N TYR A 183 6.59 28.67 2.31
CA TYR A 183 7.91 28.03 2.26
C TYR A 183 8.15 26.99 3.35
N ARG A 184 7.27 26.89 4.36
CA ARG A 184 7.46 25.93 5.48
C ARG A 184 6.70 24.62 5.37
N LEU A 185 5.82 24.47 4.37
CA LEU A 185 4.97 23.28 4.27
C LEU A 185 5.70 22.06 3.75
N CYS A 186 6.68 22.23 2.85
CA CYS A 186 7.37 21.13 2.19
C CYS A 186 8.87 21.19 2.45
N GLN A 187 9.43 20.15 3.07
CA GLN A 187 10.86 20.09 3.41
C GLN A 187 11.49 18.80 2.89
N TRP A 188 12.62 18.93 2.20
CA TRP A 188 13.42 17.79 1.78
C TRP A 188 14.25 17.29 2.94
N ARG A 189 14.26 15.98 3.14
CA ARG A 189 15.16 15.33 4.07
C ARG A 189 15.76 14.09 3.45
N GLY A 190 17.06 13.98 3.55
CA GLY A 190 17.83 12.90 2.99
C GLY A 190 18.51 12.03 4.01
N SER A 191 18.83 10.81 3.60
CA SER A 191 19.79 9.98 4.31
C SER A 191 21.20 10.59 4.32
N ASP A 192 21.43 11.62 3.53
CA ASP A 192 22.70 12.30 3.34
C ASP A 192 22.87 13.59 4.15
N ASP A 193 21.83 14.00 4.89
CA ASP A 193 21.86 15.16 5.79
C ASP A 193 22.25 14.74 7.23
N TYR A 194 22.33 13.44 7.50
CA TYR A 194 22.78 12.91 8.78
C TYR A 194 24.29 12.72 8.82
N GLU A 195 24.95 13.35 9.80
CA GLU A 195 26.38 13.15 10.10
C GLU A 195 26.71 11.69 10.47
N SER A 196 25.73 10.92 10.95
CA SER A 196 25.86 9.49 11.26
C SER A 196 25.58 8.54 10.09
N SER A 197 25.36 9.07 8.88
CA SER A 197 25.02 8.26 7.69
C SER A 197 26.10 7.24 7.31
N ASP A 198 27.35 7.48 7.71
CA ASP A 198 28.48 6.57 7.50
C ASP A 198 28.36 5.25 8.27
N GLN A 199 27.61 5.21 9.37
CA GLN A 199 27.39 4.00 10.16
C GLN A 199 26.40 3.01 9.50
N PHE A 200 25.56 3.51 8.60
CA PHE A 200 24.48 2.74 7.95
C PHE A 200 24.82 2.39 6.50
N LEU A 201 26.10 2.34 6.14
CA LEU A 201 26.54 2.01 4.78
C LEU A 201 26.62 0.51 4.58
N GLU A 202 25.69 -0.02 3.79
CA GLU A 202 25.68 -1.43 3.41
C GLU A 202 26.28 -1.61 2.00
N PRO A 203 27.23 -2.54 1.82
CA PRO A 203 27.79 -2.81 0.50
C PRO A 203 26.80 -3.63 -0.33
N VAL A 204 26.56 -3.22 -1.58
CA VAL A 204 25.58 -3.90 -2.44
C VAL A 204 26.00 -5.33 -2.77
N LYS A 205 27.26 -5.57 -3.16
CA LYS A 205 27.80 -6.94 -3.36
C LYS A 205 29.22 -7.09 -2.85
N TRP A 206 30.07 -6.15 -3.22
CA TRP A 206 31.49 -6.17 -2.93
C TRP A 206 31.84 -5.01 -2.00
N LYS A 207 32.47 -5.32 -0.86
CA LYS A 207 32.80 -4.36 0.22
C LYS A 207 33.63 -3.14 -0.21
N ARG A 208 34.31 -3.20 -1.36
CA ARG A 208 35.22 -2.14 -1.82
C ARG A 208 34.61 -1.15 -2.83
N PHE A 209 33.38 -1.38 -3.28
CA PHE A 209 32.76 -0.58 -4.34
C PHE A 209 31.54 0.19 -3.81
N SER A 210 30.49 0.31 -4.63
CA SER A 210 29.30 1.08 -4.31
C SER A 210 28.58 0.56 -3.06
N ASN A 211 28.29 1.49 -2.14
CA ASN A 211 27.49 1.25 -0.94
C ASN A 211 26.11 1.92 -1.07
N VAL A 212 25.16 1.45 -0.28
CA VAL A 212 23.84 2.03 -0.11
C VAL A 212 23.74 2.52 1.32
N CYS A 213 23.24 3.74 1.50
CA CYS A 213 22.93 4.25 2.82
C CYS A 213 21.57 3.72 3.26
N SER A 214 21.59 2.76 4.20
CA SER A 214 20.42 2.11 4.76
C SER A 214 19.84 2.86 5.97
N SER A 215 20.21 4.13 6.15
CA SER A 215 19.64 4.97 7.20
C SER A 215 18.18 5.29 6.89
N VAL A 216 17.37 5.30 7.95
CA VAL A 216 15.94 5.54 7.81
C VAL A 216 15.67 7.02 7.61
N VAL A 217 15.06 7.37 6.49
CA VAL A 217 14.64 8.75 6.23
C VAL A 217 13.28 8.96 6.88
N LYS A 218 13.27 9.59 8.06
CA LYS A 218 12.06 10.02 8.79
C LYS A 218 11.88 11.54 8.71
N HIS A 219 10.75 12.06 9.16
CA HIS A 219 10.58 13.50 9.39
C HIS A 219 11.47 13.99 10.54
N ASP A 220 11.82 15.27 10.55
CA ASP A 220 12.56 15.87 11.65
C ASP A 220 11.61 16.29 12.79
N PRO A 221 11.80 15.81 14.03
CA PRO A 221 10.98 16.27 15.15
C PRO A 221 11.14 17.77 15.42
N ASP A 222 12.27 18.37 15.05
CA ASP A 222 12.55 19.78 15.30
C ASP A 222 11.72 20.73 14.45
N TRP A 223 11.14 20.24 13.34
CA TRP A 223 10.23 21.01 12.48
C TRP A 223 8.93 21.41 13.20
N MET A 224 8.56 20.70 14.28
CA MET A 224 7.36 20.99 15.08
C MET A 224 7.59 22.04 16.18
N ARG A 225 8.83 22.54 16.34
CA ARG A 225 9.20 23.44 17.43
C ARG A 225 8.74 24.87 17.12
N GLY A 226 7.43 25.13 17.18
CA GLY A 226 6.90 26.48 17.00
C GLY A 226 5.39 26.66 16.92
N GLU A 227 4.62 25.76 16.28
CA GLU A 227 3.16 25.92 16.17
C GLU A 227 2.45 24.69 15.57
N SER A 228 1.22 24.44 16.06
CA SER A 228 0.19 23.50 15.58
C SER A 228 0.55 22.00 15.52
N SER A 229 -0.14 21.20 16.35
CA SER A 229 -0.15 19.73 16.29
C SER A 229 -0.45 19.23 14.87
N GLY A 230 0.40 18.37 14.33
CA GLY A 230 0.32 17.89 12.95
C GLY A 230 1.33 16.79 12.66
N VAL A 231 1.21 16.22 11.46
CA VAL A 231 2.00 15.07 10.99
C VAL A 231 2.65 15.40 9.66
N PHE A 232 3.87 14.91 9.43
CA PHE A 232 4.51 15.00 8.12
C PHE A 232 4.29 13.71 7.32
N ILE A 233 3.82 13.87 6.08
CA ILE A 233 3.67 12.79 5.10
C ILE A 233 4.65 12.97 3.96
N VAL A 234 5.00 11.88 3.28
CA VAL A 234 5.84 11.94 2.09
C VAL A 234 4.99 12.34 0.87
N THR A 235 5.46 13.32 0.10
CA THR A 235 4.86 13.80 -1.15
C THR A 235 5.84 13.76 -2.32
N GLY A 236 7.06 13.27 -2.11
CA GLY A 236 8.03 13.13 -3.17
C GLY A 236 9.26 12.36 -2.74
N ALA A 237 10.05 11.96 -3.73
CA ALA A 237 11.27 11.20 -3.52
C ALA A 237 12.32 11.55 -4.59
N GLN A 238 13.58 11.39 -4.21
CA GLN A 238 14.73 11.63 -5.07
C GLN A 238 15.86 10.66 -4.68
N LEU A 239 16.55 10.12 -5.68
CA LEU A 239 17.80 9.38 -5.48
C LEU A 239 18.99 10.28 -5.73
N ILE A 240 20.00 10.19 -4.87
CA ILE A 240 21.25 10.93 -5.02
C ILE A 240 22.39 9.95 -4.79
N SER A 241 23.44 10.03 -5.60
CA SER A 241 24.69 9.34 -5.28
C SER A 241 25.78 10.34 -4.94
N LYS A 242 26.43 10.14 -3.80
CA LYS A 242 27.58 10.93 -3.34
C LYS A 242 28.88 10.12 -3.44
N GLY A 243 30.01 10.81 -3.49
CA GLY A 243 31.34 10.21 -3.53
C GLY A 243 31.92 10.01 -4.93
N LYS A 244 33.18 9.59 -4.97
CA LYS A 244 33.91 9.26 -6.20
C LYS A 244 34.14 7.75 -6.25
N TRP A 245 34.11 7.18 -7.45
CA TRP A 245 34.46 5.78 -7.64
C TRP A 245 35.88 5.50 -7.10
N PRO A 246 36.11 4.43 -6.33
CA PRO A 246 35.23 3.27 -6.11
C PRO A 246 34.22 3.38 -4.95
N LYS A 247 34.35 4.37 -4.05
CA LYS A 247 33.47 4.54 -2.87
C LYS A 247 32.29 5.48 -3.19
N THR A 248 31.38 5.02 -4.02
CA THR A 248 30.12 5.75 -4.31
C THR A 248 29.03 5.29 -3.36
N VAL A 249 28.30 6.22 -2.75
CA VAL A 249 27.18 5.91 -1.84
C VAL A 249 25.87 6.35 -2.48
N LEU A 250 24.86 5.47 -2.49
CA LEU A 250 23.50 5.80 -2.88
C LEU A 250 22.69 6.26 -1.65
N HIS A 251 22.05 7.41 -1.77
CA HIS A 251 21.20 8.04 -0.77
C HIS A 251 19.79 8.24 -1.31
N LEU A 252 18.82 8.22 -0.38
CA LEU A 252 17.42 8.50 -0.64
C LEU A 252 17.08 9.83 0.02
N ARG A 253 16.41 10.71 -0.71
CA ARG A 253 15.78 11.91 -0.17
C ARG A 253 14.28 11.83 -0.36
N LEU A 254 13.55 12.20 0.68
CA LEU A 254 12.10 12.28 0.67
C LEU A 254 11.68 13.74 0.87
N LEU A 255 10.61 14.12 0.18
CA LEU A 255 9.93 15.39 0.37
C LEU A 255 8.80 15.17 1.35
N TYR A 256 8.82 15.91 2.46
CA TYR A 256 7.80 15.86 3.48
C TYR A 256 6.86 17.05 3.37
N THR A 257 5.56 16.82 3.50
CA THR A 257 4.54 17.87 3.61
C THR A 257 3.85 17.81 4.96
N HIS A 258 3.71 18.96 5.61
CA HIS A 258 3.00 19.07 6.90
C HIS A 258 1.48 19.02 6.72
N LEU A 259 0.83 18.13 7.46
CA LEU A 259 -0.62 18.04 7.60
C LEU A 259 -1.01 18.47 9.03
N PRO A 260 -1.63 19.65 9.20
CA PRO A 260 -2.11 20.09 10.50
C PRO A 260 -3.28 19.21 10.97
N SER A 261 -3.49 19.09 12.28
CA SER A 261 -4.64 18.42 12.91
C SER A 261 -4.85 16.92 12.62
N CYS A 262 -3.94 16.29 11.89
CA CYS A 262 -3.90 14.83 11.70
C CYS A 262 -3.00 14.18 12.77
N THR A 263 -3.30 12.92 13.12
CA THR A 263 -2.46 12.09 13.99
C THR A 263 -2.21 10.74 13.36
N ILE A 264 -1.08 10.11 13.67
CA ILE A 264 -0.75 8.77 13.17
C ILE A 264 -1.38 7.73 14.11
N ARG A 265 -2.38 6.98 13.62
CA ARG A 265 -3.00 5.88 14.39
C ARG A 265 -2.12 4.62 14.43
N LYS A 266 -1.51 4.25 13.30
CA LYS A 266 -0.73 3.03 13.14
C LYS A 266 0.49 3.29 12.26
N THR A 267 1.65 2.75 12.66
CA THR A 267 2.86 2.72 11.84
C THR A 267 3.26 1.28 11.61
N GLU A 268 3.63 0.95 10.37
CA GLU A 268 4.06 -0.39 10.02
C GLU A 268 5.00 -0.31 8.83
N TRP A 269 6.14 -1.01 8.91
CA TRP A 269 7.04 -1.12 7.78
C TRP A 269 6.45 -2.08 6.75
N ALA A 270 6.50 -1.71 5.47
CA ALA A 270 6.22 -2.68 4.42
C ALA A 270 7.44 -3.61 4.30
N ALA A 271 7.20 -4.93 4.38
CA ALA A 271 8.21 -5.88 4.00
C ALA A 271 8.38 -5.80 2.48
N ALA A 272 9.61 -5.72 1.98
CA ALA A 272 9.87 -6.02 0.58
C ALA A 272 9.25 -7.41 0.30
N PRO A 273 8.48 -7.58 -0.78
CA PRO A 273 7.89 -8.87 -1.08
C PRO A 273 9.03 -9.88 -1.09
N GLU A 274 8.90 -10.97 -0.31
CA GLU A 274 9.91 -12.03 -0.30
C GLU A 274 10.21 -12.37 -1.74
N ALA A 275 11.43 -12.03 -2.18
CA ALA A 275 11.87 -12.29 -3.54
C ALA A 275 11.68 -13.79 -3.77
N SER A 276 10.60 -14.13 -4.48
CA SER A 276 10.23 -15.45 -5.00
C SER A 276 11.06 -16.55 -4.39
N ARG A 277 10.51 -17.28 -3.39
CA ARG A 277 11.00 -18.60 -2.98
C ARG A 277 11.64 -19.26 -4.19
N LYS A 278 12.97 -19.44 -4.12
CA LYS A 278 13.83 -19.97 -5.20
C LYS A 278 13.01 -20.92 -6.06
N ALA A 279 12.56 -20.46 -7.24
CA ALA A 279 12.03 -21.35 -8.24
C ALA A 279 13.18 -22.31 -8.53
N SER A 280 13.02 -23.56 -8.07
CA SER A 280 13.99 -24.62 -8.21
C SER A 280 14.14 -24.88 -9.71
N PHE A 281 15.07 -24.16 -10.32
CA PHE A 281 15.41 -24.24 -11.73
C PHE A 281 16.30 -25.47 -11.96
N LEU A 282 15.81 -26.64 -11.56
CA LEU A 282 16.36 -27.95 -11.90
C LEU A 282 15.23 -28.98 -11.88
N MET A 283 14.58 -29.15 -13.04
CA MET A 283 13.97 -30.42 -13.47
C MET A 283 13.82 -30.33 -14.99
N ASN A 284 14.95 -30.44 -15.68
CA ASN A 284 14.98 -30.82 -17.09
C ASN A 284 15.35 -32.31 -17.16
N LEU A 285 14.58 -33.01 -18.00
CA LEU A 285 14.92 -34.19 -18.81
C LEU A 285 14.58 -35.60 -18.28
N SER A 286 13.85 -36.30 -19.17
CA SER A 286 13.57 -37.75 -19.29
C SER A 286 12.25 -38.17 -18.62
N THR A 287 11.22 -38.65 -19.31
CA THR A 287 11.17 -39.74 -20.31
C THR A 287 9.83 -39.68 -21.09
N THR A 288 9.85 -39.70 -22.42
CA THR A 288 9.38 -40.80 -23.30
C THR A 288 8.00 -41.41 -22.99
N LEU A 289 7.04 -41.10 -23.88
CA LEU A 289 5.88 -41.91 -24.33
C LEU A 289 5.00 -42.62 -23.29
N THR A 290 3.76 -42.14 -23.12
CA THR A 290 2.56 -43.00 -23.21
C THR A 290 1.27 -42.20 -23.48
N PHE A 291 0.43 -42.88 -24.24
CA PHE A 291 -0.87 -42.57 -24.81
C PHE A 291 -2.01 -42.62 -23.75
N THR A 292 -3.10 -41.90 -24.03
CA THR A 292 -4.47 -41.92 -23.45
C THR A 292 -4.87 -41.00 -22.29
N GLN A 293 -6.04 -40.38 -22.56
CA GLN A 293 -7.13 -39.90 -21.69
C GLN A 293 -7.08 -38.47 -21.12
N ARG A 294 -7.92 -37.64 -21.76
CA ARG A 294 -8.55 -36.44 -21.21
C ARG A 294 -9.37 -36.79 -19.96
N THR A 295 -9.08 -36.14 -18.85
CA THR A 295 -10.08 -35.77 -17.85
C THR A 295 -9.80 -34.36 -17.35
N VAL A 296 -10.79 -33.51 -17.55
CA VAL A 296 -10.90 -32.14 -17.09
C VAL A 296 -11.16 -32.17 -15.59
N THR A 297 -10.27 -31.55 -14.79
CA THR A 297 -10.62 -30.81 -13.56
C THR A 297 -9.37 -30.11 -13.06
N ASP A 298 -9.21 -28.83 -13.42
CA ASP A 298 -8.45 -27.90 -12.60
C ASP A 298 -9.20 -26.56 -12.60
N ALA A 299 -9.82 -26.26 -11.46
CA ALA A 299 -10.46 -24.99 -11.20
C ALA A 299 -9.37 -23.91 -11.09
N PRO A 300 -9.44 -22.81 -11.86
CA PRO A 300 -8.45 -21.76 -11.73
C PRO A 300 -8.65 -21.05 -10.39
N ARG A 301 -7.62 -21.11 -9.53
CA ARG A 301 -7.49 -20.24 -8.36
C ARG A 301 -7.67 -18.79 -8.82
N GLN A 302 -8.78 -18.18 -8.41
CA GLN A 302 -9.04 -16.77 -8.63
C GLN A 302 -7.94 -15.95 -7.93
N LEU A 303 -7.07 -15.34 -8.73
CA LEU A 303 -6.32 -14.16 -8.31
C LEU A 303 -7.35 -13.10 -7.87
N PRO A 304 -7.14 -12.38 -6.75
CA PRO A 304 -8.05 -11.31 -6.37
C PRO A 304 -8.16 -10.32 -7.54
N ALA A 305 -9.33 -10.25 -8.15
CA ALA A 305 -9.60 -9.31 -9.23
C ALA A 305 -9.48 -7.89 -8.66
N ALA A 306 -8.31 -7.29 -8.83
CA ALA A 306 -8.06 -5.87 -8.56
C ALA A 306 -8.75 -5.04 -9.66
N LEU A 307 -10.08 -4.99 -9.60
CA LEU A 307 -10.89 -3.99 -10.29
C LEU A 307 -10.72 -2.64 -9.57
N ASP A 308 -9.52 -2.06 -9.66
CA ASP A 308 -9.35 -0.62 -9.57
C ASP A 308 -9.69 -0.05 -10.94
N SER A 309 -10.81 0.66 -11.07
CA SER A 309 -11.28 1.30 -12.30
C SER A 309 -10.39 2.47 -12.79
N GLY A 310 -9.16 2.58 -12.28
CA GLY A 310 -8.17 3.58 -12.68
C GLY A 310 -6.76 3.01 -12.86
N VAL A 311 -6.58 1.69 -12.82
CA VAL A 311 -5.29 1.05 -13.11
C VAL A 311 -5.19 0.82 -14.61
N TYR A 312 -4.16 1.41 -15.23
CA TYR A 312 -3.75 1.07 -16.59
C TYR A 312 -3.63 -0.47 -16.67
N PRO A 313 -4.39 -1.15 -17.55
CA PRO A 313 -4.42 -2.63 -17.59
C PRO A 313 -3.03 -3.20 -17.92
N ASP A 314 -2.23 -2.41 -18.63
CA ASP A 314 -0.81 -2.64 -18.77
C ASP A 314 -0.09 -1.89 -17.64
N GLY A 315 0.24 -2.62 -16.57
CA GLY A 315 1.37 -2.23 -15.74
C GLY A 315 2.57 -1.88 -16.64
N PRO A 316 3.50 -1.00 -16.20
CA PRO A 316 4.60 -0.56 -17.06
C PRO A 316 5.24 -1.78 -17.72
N PRO A 317 5.46 -1.78 -19.04
CA PRO A 317 5.95 -2.95 -19.75
C PRO A 317 7.16 -3.47 -19.00
N MET A 318 7.10 -4.73 -18.54
CA MET A 318 8.20 -5.35 -17.82
C MET A 318 9.47 -5.01 -18.60
N PRO A 319 10.55 -4.52 -17.95
CA PRO A 319 11.77 -4.18 -18.66
C PRO A 319 12.38 -5.45 -19.26
N VAL A 320 11.97 -5.78 -20.49
CA VAL A 320 12.41 -6.95 -21.26
C VAL A 320 13.92 -6.88 -21.55
N CYS A 321 14.56 -5.72 -21.35
CA CYS A 321 15.89 -5.43 -21.90
C CYS A 321 17.10 -5.53 -20.96
N SER A 322 17.00 -5.79 -19.64
CA SER A 322 18.24 -5.98 -18.85
C SER A 322 18.16 -6.96 -17.66
N THR A 323 17.98 -8.25 -17.97
CA THR A 323 18.20 -9.37 -17.02
C THR A 323 19.54 -9.29 -16.26
N LYS A 324 20.54 -8.57 -16.78
CA LYS A 324 21.85 -8.35 -16.14
C LYS A 324 21.82 -7.35 -14.97
N LEU A 325 21.02 -6.28 -15.05
CA LEU A 325 20.98 -5.22 -14.04
C LEU A 325 19.93 -5.48 -12.95
N LEU A 326 18.88 -6.23 -13.27
CA LEU A 326 17.91 -6.77 -12.29
C LEU A 326 18.57 -7.66 -11.21
N LYS A 327 19.80 -8.12 -11.43
CA LYS A 327 20.60 -8.82 -10.42
C LYS A 327 21.12 -7.93 -9.29
N TYR A 328 21.00 -6.61 -9.43
CA TYR A 328 21.52 -5.61 -8.50
C TYR A 328 20.43 -4.69 -7.93
N VAL A 329 19.22 -4.68 -8.49
CA VAL A 329 18.12 -3.81 -8.06
C VAL A 329 16.87 -4.65 -7.92
N ASP A 330 16.22 -4.52 -6.78
CA ASP A 330 14.87 -5.00 -6.56
C ASP A 330 13.86 -3.97 -7.08
N ILE A 331 13.00 -4.39 -8.01
CA ILE A 331 11.96 -3.55 -8.65
C ILE A 331 10.60 -3.82 -8.00
N ALA A 332 10.56 -4.60 -6.92
CA ALA A 332 9.36 -4.81 -6.12
C ALA A 332 8.67 -3.49 -5.75
N GLU A 333 7.36 -3.46 -5.92
CA GLU A 333 6.53 -2.34 -5.51
C GLU A 333 6.23 -2.43 -4.02
N VAL A 334 6.59 -1.38 -3.29
CA VAL A 334 6.30 -1.25 -1.86
C VAL A 334 5.05 -0.39 -1.73
N VAL A 335 3.90 -1.06 -1.80
CA VAL A 335 2.58 -0.41 -1.82
C VAL A 335 1.70 -1.05 -0.76
N ARG A 336 0.93 -0.22 -0.06
CA ARG A 336 -0.18 -0.67 0.77
C ARG A 336 -1.48 -0.08 0.24
N GLY A 337 -2.55 -0.86 0.29
CA GLY A 337 -3.79 -0.53 -0.38
C GLY A 337 -5.05 -0.90 0.40
N PRO A 338 -6.20 -0.97 -0.28
CA PRO A 338 -7.51 -1.24 0.35
C PRO A 338 -7.61 -2.64 0.94
N HIS A 339 -6.73 -3.56 0.51
CA HIS A 339 -6.68 -4.94 0.97
C HIS A 339 -5.99 -5.04 2.34
N ASP A 340 -5.20 -4.03 2.73
CA ASP A 340 -4.45 -4.01 3.99
C ASP A 340 -5.22 -3.18 5.01
N ASN A 341 -5.82 -3.79 6.03
CA ASN A 341 -6.55 -3.05 7.07
C ASN A 341 -5.63 -2.01 7.78
N PRO A 342 -5.97 -0.71 7.85
CA PRO A 342 -7.30 -0.08 7.67
C PRO A 342 -7.62 0.50 6.27
N GLY A 343 -6.78 0.23 5.27
CA GLY A 343 -7.04 0.50 3.85
C GLY A 343 -6.75 1.92 3.37
N HIS A 344 -6.25 2.79 4.25
CA HIS A 344 -5.88 4.19 3.98
C HIS A 344 -4.41 4.47 4.37
N TRP A 345 -3.49 3.68 3.84
CA TRP A 345 -2.07 3.77 4.18
C TRP A 345 -1.35 4.91 3.46
N LEU A 346 -0.46 5.58 4.18
CA LEU A 346 0.39 6.65 3.66
C LEU A 346 1.86 6.39 4.02
N VAL A 347 2.74 6.83 3.14
CA VAL A 347 4.19 6.76 3.38
C VAL A 347 4.60 7.94 4.28
N THR A 348 5.18 7.61 5.43
CA THR A 348 5.70 8.57 6.43
C THR A 348 7.20 8.45 6.64
N ALA A 349 7.81 7.39 6.15
CA ALA A 349 9.25 7.18 6.15
C ALA A 349 9.60 6.14 5.06
N ALA A 350 10.84 6.13 4.60
CA ALA A 350 11.37 5.08 3.75
C ALA A 350 12.86 4.89 4.01
N LYS A 351 13.37 3.71 3.69
CA LYS A 351 14.81 3.42 3.70
C LYS A 351 15.21 2.61 2.49
N LEU A 352 16.45 2.77 2.05
CA LEU A 352 17.07 1.81 1.14
C LEU A 352 17.62 0.65 1.94
N VAL A 353 17.65 -0.54 1.35
CA VAL A 353 18.22 -1.74 1.98
C VAL A 353 19.02 -2.52 0.95
N SER A 354 20.11 -3.15 1.40
CA SER A 354 20.88 -4.06 0.56
C SER A 354 20.64 -5.53 0.94
N GLU A 355 19.52 -6.11 0.51
CA GLU A 355 19.22 -7.53 0.76
C GLU A 355 19.81 -8.44 -0.32
N GLY A 356 20.63 -9.41 0.10
CA GLY A 356 21.09 -10.49 -0.77
C GLY A 356 21.87 -10.06 -2.02
N GLY A 357 22.50 -8.89 -2.00
CA GLY A 357 23.24 -8.40 -3.16
C GLY A 357 22.55 -7.32 -3.99
N LYS A 358 21.32 -6.93 -3.61
CA LYS A 358 20.41 -6.08 -4.39
C LYS A 358 19.99 -4.85 -3.61
N ILE A 359 19.84 -3.74 -4.31
CA ILE A 359 19.29 -2.49 -3.80
C ILE A 359 17.77 -2.61 -3.79
N GLY A 360 17.16 -2.62 -2.61
CA GLY A 360 15.72 -2.59 -2.40
C GLY A 360 15.26 -1.34 -1.64
N LEU A 361 13.95 -1.24 -1.44
CA LEU A 361 13.28 -0.16 -0.72
C LEU A 361 12.34 -0.76 0.33
N HIS A 362 12.22 -0.11 1.48
CA HIS A 362 11.31 -0.48 2.57
C HIS A 362 10.62 0.73 3.18
#